data_AF-M4YQZ8-F1
#
_entry.id   AF-M4YQZ8-F1
#
_cell.length_a   1.000
_cell.length_b   1.000
_cell.length_c   1.000
_cell.angle_alpha   90.00
_cell.angle_beta   90.00
_cell.angle_gamma   90.00
#
_symmetry.space_group_name_H-M   'P 1'
#
loop_
_entity.id
_entity.type
_entity.pdbx_description
1 polymer ?
#
loop_
_entity_poly.entity_id
_entity_poly.type
_entity_poly.pdbx_seq_one_letter_code
_entity_poly.pdbx_strand_id
1 'polypeptide(L)'
;MSHKTPAKKAEQKKTASKKEPSIKLTPEQEAVLAQKPESGVRAGFTVVRIKAATVITLGCNAIARVETTEEGTPDRRAMIRELDQAFNNMKTCVEQCRAEGDEPVAKLLLSGISLYEDYIAKHERVESLAEDDSVRNVAIEEADRALDALDLRMADLLRSF
;
A
#
# COMPACT_ATOMS: atom_id res chain seq x y z
N MET A 1 10.71 65.41 -51.27
CA MET A 1 11.80 65.31 -50.28
C MET A 1 11.60 63.99 -49.54
N SER A 2 12.34 62.95 -49.93
CA SER A 2 12.19 61.59 -49.39
C SER A 2 13.30 61.32 -48.37
N HIS A 3 12.89 60.90 -47.18
CA HIS A 3 13.78 60.48 -46.10
C HIS A 3 14.45 59.14 -46.43
N LYS A 4 15.79 59.12 -46.35
CA LYS A 4 16.63 57.92 -46.41
C LYS A 4 16.64 57.23 -45.04
N THR A 5 16.34 55.94 -45.01
CA THR A 5 16.59 55.05 -43.87
C THR A 5 17.73 54.08 -44.24
N PRO A 6 18.81 53.95 -43.45
CA PRO A 6 19.85 52.95 -43.71
C PRO A 6 19.50 51.60 -43.07
N ALA A 7 19.76 50.52 -43.82
CA ALA A 7 19.64 49.14 -43.38
C ALA A 7 20.76 48.76 -42.39
N LYS A 8 20.38 48.20 -41.24
CA LYS A 8 21.29 47.65 -40.23
C LYS A 8 21.87 46.31 -40.71
N LYS A 9 23.19 46.18 -40.63
CA LYS A 9 23.97 44.94 -40.80
C LYS A 9 23.53 43.87 -39.79
N ALA A 10 23.45 42.63 -40.27
CA ALA A 10 23.27 41.44 -39.47
C ALA A 10 24.56 41.11 -38.68
N GLU A 11 24.44 41.02 -37.36
CA GLU A 11 25.43 40.37 -36.48
C GLU A 11 24.91 38.97 -36.13
N GLN A 12 25.56 37.94 -36.66
CA GLN A 12 25.40 36.57 -36.19
C GLN A 12 26.07 36.44 -34.81
N LYS A 13 25.27 36.46 -33.75
CA LYS A 13 25.70 35.98 -32.42
C LYS A 13 25.83 34.46 -32.47
N LYS A 14 27.07 33.96 -32.48
CA LYS A 14 27.40 32.58 -32.10
C LYS A 14 26.94 32.35 -30.65
N THR A 15 25.92 31.52 -30.44
CA THR A 15 25.60 30.97 -29.13
C THR A 15 26.54 29.81 -28.83
N ALA A 16 27.31 29.95 -27.75
CA ALA A 16 28.19 28.90 -27.24
C ALA A 16 27.33 27.73 -26.75
N SER A 17 27.56 26.54 -27.31
CA SER A 17 27.03 25.28 -26.80
C SER A 17 27.62 25.02 -25.41
N LYS A 18 26.78 25.08 -24.37
CA LYS A 18 27.13 24.61 -23.03
C LYS A 18 27.40 23.11 -23.13
N LYS A 19 28.66 22.70 -23.07
CA LYS A 19 29.01 21.30 -22.77
C LYS A 19 28.44 20.97 -21.38
N GLU A 20 27.47 20.06 -21.34
CA GLU A 20 27.10 19.39 -20.10
C GLU A 20 28.36 18.71 -19.53
N PRO A 21 28.63 18.84 -18.23
CA PRO A 21 29.72 18.10 -17.62
C PRO A 21 29.34 16.61 -17.64
N SER A 22 29.98 15.87 -18.55
CA SER A 22 29.95 14.41 -18.55
C SER A 22 30.69 13.97 -17.28
N ILE A 23 29.94 13.64 -16.23
CA ILE A 23 30.49 13.06 -15.02
C ILE A 23 31.03 11.68 -15.40
N LYS A 24 32.35 11.58 -15.58
CA LYS A 24 33.00 10.29 -15.69
C LYS A 24 33.03 9.69 -14.29
N LEU A 25 32.33 8.58 -14.12
CA LEU A 25 32.39 7.80 -12.90
C LEU A 25 33.84 7.34 -12.70
N THR A 26 34.32 7.37 -11.47
CA THR A 26 35.62 6.78 -11.15
C THR A 26 35.53 5.25 -11.30
N PRO A 27 36.64 4.55 -11.58
CA PRO A 27 36.65 3.08 -11.63
C PRO A 27 36.09 2.44 -10.35
N GLU A 28 36.22 3.12 -9.21
CA GLU A 28 35.63 2.72 -7.92
C GLU A 28 34.09 2.85 -7.91
N GLN A 29 33.53 3.91 -8.50
CA GLN A 29 32.09 4.08 -8.64
C GLN A 29 31.49 3.10 -9.65
N GLU A 30 32.21 2.83 -10.74
CA GLU A 30 31.83 1.77 -11.69
C GLU A 30 31.89 0.38 -11.03
N ALA A 31 32.87 0.12 -10.16
CA ALA A 31 32.97 -1.12 -9.41
C ALA A 31 31.84 -1.28 -8.38
N VAL A 32 31.41 -0.21 -7.71
CA VAL A 32 30.24 -0.24 -6.81
C VAL A 32 28.95 -0.54 -7.58
N LEU A 33 28.80 -0.01 -8.80
CA LEU A 33 27.65 -0.30 -9.67
C LEU A 33 27.71 -1.69 -10.31
N ALA A 34 28.91 -2.23 -10.53
CA ALA A 34 29.14 -3.54 -11.11
C ALA A 34 29.09 -4.69 -10.08
N GLN A 35 29.00 -4.39 -8.79
CA GLN A 35 28.68 -5.39 -7.78
C GLN A 35 27.27 -5.91 -8.04
N LYS A 36 27.18 -7.09 -8.68
CA LYS A 36 26.00 -7.95 -8.61
C LYS A 36 25.60 -8.01 -7.13
N PRO A 37 24.33 -7.75 -6.77
CA PRO A 37 23.91 -7.87 -5.39
C PRO A 37 24.24 -9.29 -4.95
N GLU A 38 25.20 -9.40 -4.04
CA GLU A 38 25.45 -10.66 -3.36
C GLU A 38 24.12 -11.10 -2.75
N SER A 39 23.82 -12.39 -2.89
CA SER A 39 22.60 -13.05 -2.46
C SER A 39 22.46 -13.01 -0.93
N GLY A 40 22.18 -11.83 -0.42
CA GLY A 40 21.77 -11.49 0.92
C GLY A 40 20.78 -10.37 0.75
N VAL A 41 19.49 -10.70 0.88
CA VAL A 41 18.34 -9.80 0.73
C VAL A 41 18.62 -8.50 1.48
N ARG A 42 19.10 -7.46 0.77
CA ARG A 42 18.96 -6.10 1.27
C ARG A 42 17.46 -5.90 1.32
N ALA A 43 16.91 -5.76 2.53
CA ALA A 43 15.60 -5.20 2.78
C ALA A 43 15.56 -3.76 2.24
N GLY A 44 15.61 -3.63 0.91
CA GLY A 44 15.69 -2.36 0.22
C GLY A 44 14.34 -1.68 0.30
N PHE A 45 14.36 -0.36 0.49
CA PHE A 45 13.20 0.48 0.31
C PHE A 45 12.73 0.33 -1.16
N THR A 46 11.68 -0.45 -1.38
CA THR A 46 11.07 -0.66 -2.70
C THR A 46 9.70 0.00 -2.75
N VAL A 47 9.26 0.38 -3.95
CA VAL A 47 7.91 0.94 -4.15
C VAL A 47 6.85 -0.04 -3.67
N VAL A 48 7.04 -1.35 -3.86
CA VAL A 48 6.08 -2.36 -3.39
C VAL A 48 5.99 -2.44 -1.86
N ARG A 49 7.09 -2.23 -1.14
CA ARG A 49 7.07 -2.16 0.33
C ARG A 49 6.38 -0.91 0.85
N ILE A 50 6.54 0.23 0.16
CA ILE A 50 5.78 1.46 0.48
C ILE A 50 4.29 1.23 0.26
N LYS A 51 3.92 0.58 -0.85
CA LYS A 51 2.52 0.21 -1.12
C LYS A 51 1.98 -0.73 -0.04
N ALA A 52 2.75 -1.75 0.36
CA ALA A 52 2.39 -2.68 1.43
C ALA A 52 2.12 -1.94 2.75
N ALA A 53 3.03 -1.08 3.19
CA ALA A 53 2.85 -0.25 4.39
C ALA A 53 1.61 0.66 4.27
N THR A 54 1.36 1.22 3.08
CA THR A 54 0.19 2.07 2.81
C THR A 54 -1.11 1.28 2.95
N VAL A 55 -1.23 0.10 2.33
CA VAL A 55 -2.46 -0.72 2.42
C VAL A 55 -2.68 -1.29 3.83
N ILE A 56 -1.61 -1.58 4.58
CA ILE A 56 -1.71 -1.93 6.00
C ILE A 56 -2.30 -0.77 6.79
N THR A 57 -1.78 0.46 6.60
CA THR A 57 -2.28 1.66 7.27
C THR A 57 -3.76 1.92 6.96
N LEU A 58 -4.16 1.77 5.68
CA LEU A 58 -5.56 1.89 5.27
C LEU A 58 -6.42 0.81 5.93
N GLY A 59 -5.93 -0.42 6.03
CA GLY A 59 -6.61 -1.51 6.73
C GLY A 59 -6.82 -1.21 8.22
N CYS A 60 -5.78 -0.74 8.93
CA CYS A 60 -5.90 -0.32 10.34
C CYS A 60 -6.95 0.78 10.52
N ASN A 61 -6.95 1.79 9.64
CA ASN A 61 -7.94 2.88 9.72
C ASN A 61 -9.37 2.40 9.45
N ALA A 62 -9.56 1.43 8.54
CA ALA A 62 -10.86 0.83 8.28
C ALA A 62 -11.34 0.01 9.48
N ILE A 63 -10.45 -0.79 10.10
CA ILE A 63 -10.75 -1.55 11.32
C ILE A 63 -11.17 -0.63 12.45
N ALA A 64 -10.40 0.43 12.72
CA ALA A 64 -10.73 1.39 13.78
C ALA A 64 -12.11 2.03 13.59
N ARG A 65 -12.57 2.23 12.34
CA ARG A 65 -13.94 2.71 12.07
C ARG A 65 -14.97 1.64 12.37
N VAL A 66 -14.71 0.42 11.90
CA VAL A 66 -15.57 -0.74 12.15
C VAL A 66 -15.73 -0.92 13.65
N GLU A 67 -14.67 -0.99 14.44
CA GLU A 67 -14.67 -1.18 15.92
C GLU A 67 -15.52 -0.16 16.69
N THR A 68 -15.70 1.04 16.16
CA THR A 68 -16.53 2.07 16.82
C THR A 68 -18.04 1.89 16.61
N THR A 69 -18.45 0.85 15.88
CA THR A 69 -19.85 0.48 15.65
C THR A 69 -20.16 -0.85 16.33
N GLU A 70 -21.42 -1.09 16.71
CA GLU A 70 -21.84 -2.38 17.29
C GLU A 70 -22.08 -3.42 16.18
N GLU A 71 -21.71 -4.68 16.41
CA GLU A 71 -21.91 -5.78 15.45
C GLU A 71 -23.40 -6.08 15.21
N GLY A 72 -23.74 -6.48 13.98
CA GLY A 72 -25.13 -6.73 13.57
C GLY A 72 -25.99 -5.46 13.41
N THR A 73 -25.39 -4.27 13.41
CA THR A 73 -26.10 -3.01 13.14
C THR A 73 -26.00 -2.56 11.67
N PRO A 74 -26.93 -1.71 11.18
CA PRO A 74 -26.82 -1.10 9.86
C PRO A 74 -25.52 -0.31 9.65
N ASP A 75 -25.03 0.36 10.70
CA ASP A 75 -23.81 1.17 10.63
C ASP A 75 -22.57 0.29 10.45
N ARG A 76 -22.49 -0.83 11.18
CA ARG A 76 -21.42 -1.83 10.99
C ARG A 76 -21.37 -2.31 9.55
N ARG A 77 -22.51 -2.71 8.97
CA ARG A 77 -22.60 -3.15 7.57
C ARG A 77 -22.13 -2.10 6.57
N ALA A 78 -22.37 -0.82 6.84
CA ALA A 78 -21.87 0.24 5.98
C ALA A 78 -20.34 0.33 6.03
N MET A 79 -19.75 0.19 7.22
CA MET A 79 -18.29 0.23 7.42
C MET A 79 -17.56 -1.00 6.85
N ILE A 80 -18.20 -2.17 6.81
CA ILE A 80 -17.64 -3.38 6.19
C ILE A 80 -17.20 -3.13 4.74
N ARG A 81 -17.91 -2.29 3.98
CA ARG A 81 -17.51 -1.97 2.59
C ARG A 81 -16.16 -1.27 2.49
N GLU A 82 -15.83 -0.41 3.47
CA GLU A 82 -14.51 0.23 3.53
C GLU A 82 -13.43 -0.79 3.89
N LEU A 83 -13.76 -1.73 4.78
CA LEU A 83 -12.91 -2.86 5.15
C LEU A 83 -12.63 -3.76 3.94
N ASP A 84 -13.67 -4.16 3.20
CA ASP A 84 -13.57 -4.96 1.98
C ASP A 84 -12.61 -4.33 0.96
N GLN A 85 -12.74 -3.02 0.73
CA GLN A 85 -11.88 -2.32 -0.21
C GLN A 85 -10.42 -2.32 0.24
N ALA A 86 -10.16 -2.13 1.54
CA ALA A 86 -8.80 -2.15 2.08
C ALA A 86 -8.15 -3.53 1.93
N PHE A 87 -8.86 -4.61 2.23
CA PHE A 87 -8.34 -5.97 2.12
C PHE A 87 -8.24 -6.47 0.67
N ASN A 88 -9.11 -6.00 -0.23
CA ASN A 88 -8.94 -6.24 -1.67
C ASN A 88 -7.67 -5.54 -2.21
N ASN A 89 -7.39 -4.31 -1.79
CA ASN A 89 -6.13 -3.64 -2.12
C ASN A 89 -4.91 -4.41 -1.57
N MET A 90 -5.05 -4.99 -0.37
CA MET A 90 -4.00 -5.82 0.22
C MET A 90 -3.75 -7.10 -0.59
N LYS A 91 -4.80 -7.78 -1.07
CA LYS A 91 -4.70 -8.94 -1.97
C LYS A 91 -3.93 -8.60 -3.26
N THR A 92 -4.26 -7.48 -3.90
CA THR A 92 -3.50 -6.99 -5.07
C THR A 92 -2.03 -6.70 -4.71
N CYS A 93 -1.76 -6.17 -3.51
CA CYS A 93 -0.39 -5.92 -3.08
C CYS A 93 0.40 -7.21 -2.86
N VAL A 94 -0.21 -8.28 -2.35
CA VAL A 94 0.41 -9.62 -2.24
C VAL A 94 0.91 -10.10 -3.61
N GLU A 95 0.08 -9.98 -4.64
CA GLU A 95 0.43 -10.39 -6.01
C GLU A 95 1.62 -9.59 -6.54
N GLN A 96 1.64 -8.28 -6.29
CA GLN A 96 2.77 -7.41 -6.66
C GLN A 96 4.05 -7.77 -5.91
N CYS A 97 3.97 -8.02 -4.60
CA CYS A 97 5.13 -8.46 -3.81
C CYS A 97 5.73 -9.77 -4.35
N ARG A 98 4.88 -10.74 -4.69
CA ARG A 98 5.32 -12.01 -5.29
C ARG A 98 5.97 -11.81 -6.65
N ALA A 99 5.39 -10.97 -7.50
CA ALA A 99 5.95 -10.65 -8.80
C ALA A 99 7.34 -10.00 -8.73
N GLU A 100 7.59 -9.20 -7.67
CA GLU A 100 8.89 -8.58 -7.40
C GLU A 100 9.85 -9.48 -6.57
N GLY A 101 9.43 -10.68 -6.20
CA GLY A 101 10.24 -11.62 -5.41
C GLY A 101 10.30 -11.32 -3.90
N ASP A 102 9.44 -10.43 -3.40
CA ASP A 102 9.34 -10.06 -1.97
C ASP A 102 8.35 -10.97 -1.22
N GLU A 103 8.65 -12.28 -1.23
CA GLU A 103 7.84 -13.30 -0.57
C GLU A 103 7.64 -13.06 0.95
N PRO A 104 8.61 -12.54 1.72
CA PRO A 104 8.39 -12.23 3.13
C PRO A 104 7.25 -11.23 3.35
N VAL A 105 7.18 -10.16 2.57
CA VAL A 105 6.10 -9.17 2.67
C VAL A 105 4.78 -9.77 2.21
N ALA A 106 4.78 -10.54 1.12
CA ALA A 106 3.58 -11.23 0.65
C ALA A 106 2.96 -12.12 1.75
N LYS A 107 3.79 -12.88 2.48
CA LYS A 107 3.35 -13.72 3.60
C LYS A 107 2.81 -12.91 4.78
N LEU A 108 3.44 -11.78 5.10
CA LEU A 108 2.94 -10.88 6.14
C LEU A 108 1.54 -10.37 5.78
N LEU A 109 1.34 -9.84 4.58
CA LEU A 109 0.04 -9.35 4.13
C LEU A 109 -1.04 -10.46 4.13
N LEU A 110 -0.69 -11.67 3.66
CA LEU A 110 -1.62 -12.82 3.65
C LEU A 110 -2.13 -13.19 5.04
N SER A 111 -1.30 -13.05 6.07
CA SER A 111 -1.75 -13.34 7.44
C SER A 111 -2.82 -12.38 7.95
N GLY A 112 -2.79 -11.11 7.54
CA GLY A 112 -3.87 -10.15 7.84
C GLY A 112 -5.12 -10.47 7.03
N ILE A 113 -4.98 -10.77 5.74
CA ILE A 113 -6.08 -11.18 4.86
C ILE A 113 -6.82 -12.40 5.41
N SER A 114 -6.10 -13.41 5.90
CA SER A 114 -6.71 -14.63 6.44
C SER A 114 -7.60 -14.36 7.66
N LEU A 115 -7.21 -13.44 8.55
CA LEU A 115 -8.04 -13.07 9.71
C LEU A 115 -9.22 -12.21 9.30
N TYR A 116 -9.06 -11.37 8.28
CA TYR A 116 -10.17 -10.62 7.71
C TYR A 116 -11.22 -11.54 7.08
N GLU A 117 -10.80 -12.56 6.33
CA GLU A 117 -11.73 -13.55 5.76
C GLU A 117 -12.46 -14.34 6.87
N ASP A 118 -11.76 -14.63 7.96
CA ASP A 118 -12.35 -15.27 9.15
C ASP A 118 -13.37 -14.37 9.88
N TYR A 119 -13.09 -13.06 9.97
CA TYR A 119 -14.03 -12.07 10.49
C TYR A 119 -15.28 -11.95 9.61
N ILE A 120 -15.11 -11.76 8.29
CA ILE A 120 -16.24 -11.61 7.36
C ILE A 120 -17.15 -12.83 7.38
N ALA A 121 -16.60 -14.05 7.41
CA ALA A 121 -17.43 -15.26 7.52
C ALA A 121 -18.30 -15.28 8.79
N LYS A 122 -17.80 -14.72 9.90
CA LYS A 122 -18.58 -14.60 11.15
C LYS A 122 -19.58 -13.46 11.10
N HIS A 123 -19.21 -12.32 10.51
CA HIS A 123 -20.14 -11.22 10.25
C HIS A 123 -21.32 -11.68 9.39
N GLU A 124 -21.05 -12.37 8.28
CA GLU A 124 -22.10 -12.93 7.40
C GLU A 124 -22.98 -13.94 8.14
N ARG A 125 -22.42 -14.72 9.06
CA ARG A 125 -23.20 -15.60 9.93
C ARG A 125 -24.15 -14.81 10.83
N VAL A 126 -23.70 -13.72 11.45
CA VAL A 126 -24.57 -12.83 12.24
C VAL A 126 -25.73 -12.29 11.39
N GLU A 127 -25.44 -11.86 10.17
CA GLU A 127 -26.42 -11.31 9.22
C GLU A 127 -27.41 -12.35 8.68
N SER A 128 -27.04 -13.63 8.71
CA SER A 128 -27.93 -14.73 8.31
C SER A 128 -28.95 -15.14 9.38
N LEU A 129 -28.76 -14.70 10.63
CA LEU A 129 -29.61 -15.05 11.77
C LEU A 129 -30.69 -13.99 11.99
N ALA A 130 -31.87 -14.43 12.43
CA ALA A 130 -32.95 -13.52 12.81
C ALA A 130 -32.58 -12.74 14.09
N GLU A 131 -33.06 -11.50 14.24
CA GLU A 131 -32.73 -10.62 15.37
C GLU A 131 -33.13 -11.22 16.73
N ASP A 132 -34.17 -12.04 16.77
CA ASP A 132 -34.72 -12.70 17.97
C ASP A 132 -34.14 -14.10 18.22
N ASP A 133 -33.20 -14.57 17.39
CA ASP A 133 -32.56 -15.86 17.58
C ASP A 133 -31.60 -15.81 18.77
N SER A 134 -31.84 -16.67 19.76
CA SER A 134 -30.96 -16.87 20.92
C SER A 134 -29.49 -17.15 20.56
N VAL A 135 -29.22 -17.72 19.39
CA VAL A 135 -27.87 -18.04 18.90
C VAL A 135 -27.18 -16.80 18.32
N ARG A 136 -27.92 -15.74 17.96
CA ARG A 136 -27.37 -14.52 17.35
C ARG A 136 -26.38 -13.79 18.27
N ASN A 137 -26.68 -13.71 19.57
CA ASN A 137 -25.77 -13.06 20.52
C ASN A 137 -24.41 -13.79 20.60
N VAL A 138 -24.42 -15.12 20.52
CA VAL A 138 -23.18 -15.92 20.48
C VAL A 138 -22.41 -15.66 19.18
N ALA A 139 -23.11 -15.58 18.05
CA ALA A 139 -22.48 -15.26 16.77
C ALA A 139 -21.88 -13.84 16.76
N ILE A 140 -22.53 -12.87 17.41
CA ILE A 140 -22.00 -11.51 17.60
C ILE A 140 -20.70 -11.55 18.40
N GLU A 141 -20.67 -12.22 19.55
CA GLU A 141 -19.45 -12.35 20.36
C GLU A 141 -18.31 -13.10 19.62
N GLU A 142 -18.65 -14.05 18.75
CA GLU A 142 -17.67 -14.71 17.88
C GLU A 142 -17.10 -13.75 16.82
N ALA A 143 -17.95 -12.93 16.20
CA ALA A 143 -17.53 -11.94 15.21
C ALA A 143 -16.67 -10.83 15.84
N ASP A 144 -17.06 -10.29 17.00
CA ASP A 144 -16.27 -9.28 17.71
C ASP A 144 -14.89 -9.81 18.11
N ARG A 145 -14.79 -11.05 18.61
CA ARG A 145 -13.48 -11.67 18.91
C ARG A 145 -12.60 -11.86 17.67
N ALA A 146 -13.20 -12.11 16.51
CA ALA A 146 -12.44 -12.20 15.26
C ALA A 146 -11.98 -10.82 14.79
N LEU A 147 -12.79 -9.77 15.00
CA LEU A 147 -12.37 -8.39 14.76
C LEU A 147 -11.21 -7.98 15.67
N ASP A 148 -11.26 -8.30 16.98
CA ASP A 148 -10.17 -8.04 17.92
C ASP A 148 -8.86 -8.73 17.50
N ALA A 149 -8.96 -9.99 17.05
CA ALA A 149 -7.81 -10.74 16.54
C ALA A 149 -7.24 -10.12 15.26
N LEU A 150 -8.11 -9.64 14.38
CA LEU A 150 -7.72 -8.92 13.17
C LEU A 150 -7.02 -7.59 13.50
N ASP A 151 -7.56 -6.79 14.42
CA ASP A 151 -6.95 -5.53 14.86
C ASP A 151 -5.55 -5.76 15.44
N LEU A 152 -5.43 -6.70 16.38
CA LEU A 152 -4.14 -7.06 16.97
C LEU A 152 -3.12 -7.44 15.89
N ARG A 153 -3.54 -8.25 14.92
CA ARG A 153 -2.65 -8.66 13.82
C ARG A 153 -2.25 -7.47 12.95
N MET A 154 -3.18 -6.58 12.65
CA MET A 154 -2.94 -5.40 11.82
C MET A 154 -2.03 -4.39 12.52
N ALA A 155 -2.16 -4.23 13.84
CA ALA A 155 -1.21 -3.46 14.65
C ALA A 155 0.20 -4.06 14.60
N ASP A 156 0.34 -5.39 14.64
CA ASP A 156 1.64 -6.05 14.49
C ASP A 156 2.22 -5.92 13.08
N LEU A 157 1.38 -5.97 12.05
CA LEU A 157 1.80 -5.70 10.67
C LEU A 157 2.30 -4.25 10.51
N LEU A 158 1.62 -3.28 11.12
CA LEU A 158 2.04 -1.88 11.08
C LEU A 158 3.41 -1.68 11.74
N ARG A 159 3.72 -2.41 12.82
CA ARG A 159 5.03 -2.38 13.49
C ARG A 159 6.14 -3.09 12.71
N SER A 160 5.79 -3.88 11.69
CA SER A 160 6.75 -4.67 10.92
C SER A 160 7.41 -3.90 9.76
N PHE A 161 7.00 -2.65 9.53
CA PHE A 161 7.50 -1.74 8.49
C PHE A 161 8.10 -0.47 9.10
#